data_AF-A0A7Y2YMV3-F1
#
_entry.id   AF-A0A7Y2YMV3-F1
#
_cell.length_a   1.000
_cell.length_b   1.000
_cell.length_c   1.000
_cell.angle_alpha   90.00
_cell.angle_beta   90.00
_cell.angle_gamma   90.00
#
_symmetry.space_group_name_H-M   'P 1'
#
loop_
_entity.id
_entity.type
_entity.pdbx_description
1 polymer ?
#
loop_
_entity_poly.entity_id
_entity_poly.type
_entity_poly.pdbx_seq_one_letter_code
_entity_poly.pdbx_strand_id
1 'polypeptide(L)'
;LKRAGYFDNCKGVLVGDMSKLRKNTTLWGSSIEQLIVDALAEYDFPIAFNMPAGHEKDNRAMILGDIVELRVSKKQSTLTFK
;
A
#
# COMPACT_ATOMS: atom_id res chain seq x y z
N LEU A 1 -8.45 -10.59 -3.26
CA LEU A 1 -7.71 -10.62 -1.97
C LEU A 1 -8.67 -10.71 -0.79
N LYS A 2 -9.43 -9.66 -0.46
CA LYS A 2 -10.42 -9.64 0.64
C LYS A 2 -11.37 -10.85 0.65
N ARG A 3 -12.11 -11.09 -0.44
CA ARG A 3 -13.01 -12.27 -0.58
C ARG A 3 -12.32 -13.63 -0.43
N ALA A 4 -11.00 -13.69 -0.57
CA ALA A 4 -10.22 -14.91 -0.47
C ALA A 4 -9.45 -15.01 0.87
N GLY A 5 -9.75 -14.13 1.85
CA GLY A 5 -9.18 -14.19 3.21
C GLY A 5 -7.72 -13.78 3.33
N TYR A 6 -7.11 -13.19 2.29
CA TYR A 6 -5.68 -12.84 2.30
C TYR A 6 -5.31 -11.80 3.37
N PHE A 7 -6.28 -11.01 3.82
CA PHE A 7 -6.06 -9.94 4.79
C PHE A 7 -6.29 -10.39 6.25
N ASP A 8 -6.89 -11.55 6.48
CA ASP A 8 -7.30 -12.00 7.82
C ASP A 8 -6.11 -12.22 8.77
N ASN A 9 -4.95 -12.59 8.23
CA ASN A 9 -3.69 -12.74 8.96
C ASN A 9 -2.61 -11.75 8.48
N CYS A 10 -3.00 -10.73 7.73
CA CYS A 10 -2.06 -9.74 7.20
C CYS A 10 -1.55 -8.83 8.33
N LYS A 11 -0.23 -8.58 8.35
CA LYS A 11 0.42 -7.73 9.37
C LYS A 11 0.67 -6.30 8.90
N GLY A 12 0.39 -6.01 7.64
CA GLY A 12 0.55 -4.69 7.06
C GLY A 12 0.48 -4.73 5.54
N VAL A 13 0.10 -3.60 4.95
CA VAL A 13 -0.03 -3.43 3.50
C VAL A 13 0.90 -2.31 3.05
N LEU A 14 1.70 -2.61 2.03
CA LEU A 14 2.49 -1.63 1.30
C LEU A 14 1.81 -1.36 -0.03
N VAL A 15 1.52 -0.09 -0.29
CA VAL A 15 0.98 0.38 -1.56
C VAL A 15 2.10 1.09 -2.31
N GLY A 16 2.45 0.54 -3.47
CA GLY A 16 3.44 1.13 -4.37
C GLY A 16 2.96 2.44 -5.00
N ASP A 17 3.83 3.04 -5.79
CA ASP A 17 3.50 4.25 -6.56
C ASP A 17 2.40 3.98 -7.61
N MET A 18 1.49 4.94 -7.76
CA MET A 18 0.37 4.89 -8.69
C MET A 18 0.52 6.00 -9.73
N SER A 19 1.01 5.66 -10.92
CA SER A 19 1.24 6.63 -12.00
C SER A 19 0.39 6.35 -13.25
N LYS A 20 0.34 7.32 -14.16
CA LYS A 20 -0.39 7.26 -15.44
C LYS A 20 -1.86 6.86 -15.31
N LEU A 21 -2.47 7.24 -14.19
CA LEU A 21 -3.88 6.99 -13.90
C LEU A 21 -4.74 7.68 -14.96
N ARG A 22 -5.64 6.90 -15.57
CA ARG A 22 -6.59 7.43 -16.54
C ARG A 22 -7.57 8.36 -15.83
N LYS A 23 -7.62 9.61 -16.28
CA LYS A 23 -8.60 10.58 -15.81
C LYS A 23 -9.95 10.26 -16.44
N ASN A 24 -10.98 10.12 -15.61
CA ASN A 24 -12.36 10.04 -16.06
C ASN A 24 -12.98 11.45 -16.02
N THR A 25 -13.95 11.69 -16.91
CA THR A 25 -14.68 12.96 -16.99
C THR A 25 -15.54 13.20 -15.74
N THR A 26 -16.10 12.14 -15.17
CA THR A 26 -16.78 12.18 -13.87
C THR A 26 -15.76 11.91 -12.76
N LEU A 27 -15.66 12.84 -11.81
CA LEU A 27 -14.84 12.66 -10.63
C LEU A 27 -15.45 11.58 -9.73
N TRP A 28 -14.62 10.64 -9.28
CA TRP A 28 -15.06 9.60 -8.36
C TRP A 28 -15.41 10.13 -6.96
N GLY A 29 -14.82 11.27 -6.57
CA GLY A 29 -15.13 11.98 -5.33
C GLY A 29 -14.16 11.73 -4.17
N SER A 30 -13.24 10.78 -4.27
CA SER A 30 -12.19 10.52 -3.28
C SER A 30 -10.84 10.22 -3.94
N SER A 31 -9.76 10.32 -3.16
CA SER A 31 -8.43 9.94 -3.63
C SER A 31 -8.28 8.41 -3.64
N ILE A 32 -7.26 7.90 -4.36
CA ILE A 32 -6.98 6.47 -4.42
C ILE A 32 -6.62 5.92 -3.05
N GLU A 33 -5.85 6.68 -2.27
CA GLU A 33 -5.46 6.32 -0.91
C GLU A 33 -6.69 6.15 -0.04
N GLN A 34 -7.66 7.07 -0.12
CA GLN A 34 -8.90 6.96 0.64
C GLN A 34 -9.70 5.72 0.24
N LEU A 35 -9.77 5.40 -1.06
CA LEU A 35 -10.45 4.18 -1.52
C LEU A 35 -9.80 2.90 -0.99
N ILE A 36 -8.48 2.87 -0.91
CA ILE A 36 -7.75 1.72 -0.35
C ILE A 36 -8.03 1.62 1.15
N VAL A 37 -8.00 2.74 1.88
CA VAL A 37 -8.35 2.79 3.31
C VAL A 37 -9.77 2.30 3.54
N ASP A 38 -10.74 2.79 2.77
CA ASP A 38 -12.16 2.41 2.91
C ASP A 38 -12.36 0.92 2.61
N ALA A 39 -11.69 0.39 1.58
CA ALA A 39 -11.78 -1.02 1.21
C ALA A 39 -11.21 -1.96 2.28
N LEU A 40 -10.24 -1.48 3.07
CA LEU A 40 -9.54 -2.21 4.12
C LEU A 40 -9.96 -1.79 5.53
N ALA A 41 -10.98 -0.93 5.69
CA ALA A 41 -11.37 -0.33 6.95
C ALA A 41 -11.81 -1.34 8.03
N GLU A 42 -12.14 -2.57 7.64
CA GLU A 42 -12.50 -3.64 8.58
C GLU A 42 -11.30 -4.34 9.21
N TYR A 43 -10.07 -4.05 8.75
CA TYR A 43 -8.86 -4.70 9.21
C TYR A 43 -8.00 -3.77 10.07
N ASP A 44 -7.35 -4.34 11.07
CA ASP A 44 -6.46 -3.64 12.00
C ASP A 44 -4.99 -3.96 11.68
N PHE A 45 -4.46 -3.34 10.63
CA PHE A 45 -3.04 -3.39 10.29
C PHE A 45 -2.55 -2.06 9.69
N PRO A 46 -1.25 -1.74 9.80
CA PRO A 46 -0.69 -0.54 9.20
C PRO A 46 -0.71 -0.60 7.67
N ILE A 47 -1.04 0.53 7.04
CA ILE A 47 -0.96 0.72 5.58
C ILE A 47 0.04 1.84 5.32
N ALA A 48 1.03 1.58 4.45
CA ALA A 48 1.97 2.58 3.98
C ALA A 48 1.81 2.81 2.47
N PHE A 49 1.77 4.07 2.06
CA PHE A 49 1.63 4.49 0.66
C PHE A 49 2.94 5.00 0.09
N ASN A 50 2.99 5.18 -1.23
CA ASN A 50 4.13 5.74 -1.97
C ASN A 50 5.43 4.96 -1.78
N MET A 51 5.34 3.63 -1.66
CA MET A 51 6.55 2.81 -1.70
C MET A 51 7.16 2.91 -3.11
N PRO A 52 8.50 3.05 -3.24
CA PRO A 52 9.20 3.08 -4.53
C PRO A 52 9.27 1.67 -5.12
N ALA A 53 8.11 1.08 -5.36
CA ALA A 53 7.89 -0.24 -5.92
C ALA A 53 6.73 -0.10 -6.92
N GLY A 54 7.00 -0.22 -8.21
CA GLY A 54 6.02 0.06 -9.25
C GLY A 54 6.62 0.18 -10.65
N HIS A 55 6.04 1.06 -11.47
CA HIS A 55 6.43 1.26 -12.88
C HIS A 55 7.21 2.57 -13.10
N GLU A 56 7.70 3.18 -12.03
CA GLU A 56 8.50 4.41 -12.08
C GLU A 56 10.00 4.13 -12.21
N LYS A 57 10.76 5.21 -12.49
CA LYS A 57 12.23 5.11 -12.60
C LYS A 57 12.90 4.74 -11.26
N ASP A 58 12.47 5.35 -10.15
CA ASP A 58 12.87 4.90 -8.81
C ASP A 58 11.99 3.72 -8.43
N ASN A 59 12.47 2.52 -8.75
CA ASN A 59 11.83 1.25 -8.44
C ASN A 59 12.86 0.35 -7.75
N ARG A 60 12.70 0.19 -6.44
CA ARG A 60 13.65 -0.50 -5.57
C ARG A 60 13.25 -1.96 -5.44
N ALA A 61 14.25 -2.84 -5.52
CA ALA A 61 14.04 -4.26 -5.36
C ALA A 61 13.49 -4.59 -3.97
N MET A 62 12.53 -5.50 -3.93
CA MET A 62 11.98 -6.05 -2.70
C MET A 62 12.36 -7.53 -2.61
N ILE A 63 12.88 -7.94 -1.46
CA ILE A 63 13.18 -9.34 -1.18
C ILE A 63 11.87 -10.01 -0.76
N LEU A 64 11.37 -10.93 -1.58
CA LEU A 64 10.15 -11.68 -1.28
C LEU A 64 10.49 -12.93 -0.47
N GLY A 65 9.66 -13.21 0.55
CA GLY A 65 9.85 -14.36 1.45
C GLY A 65 10.71 -14.07 2.68
N ASP A 66 11.25 -12.85 2.80
CA ASP A 66 12.00 -12.42 3.98
C ASP A 66 11.09 -11.77 5.04
N ILE A 67 11.56 -11.77 6.30
CA ILE A 67 10.89 -11.12 7.42
C ILE A 67 11.37 -9.69 7.53
N VAL A 68 10.47 -8.76 7.28
CA VAL A 68 10.74 -7.32 7.31
C VAL A 68 10.09 -6.65 8.52
N GLU A 69 10.64 -5.51 8.93
CA GLU A 69 10.03 -4.63 9.92
C GLU A 69 9.38 -3.42 9.25
N LEU A 70 8.07 -3.27 9.42
CA LEU A 70 7.30 -2.12 8.95
C LEU A 70 6.91 -1.24 10.15
N ARG A 71 7.34 0.03 10.13
CA ARG A 71 6.86 1.05 11.07
C ARG A 71 6.14 2.15 10.30
N VAL A 72 4.91 2.45 10.70
CA VAL A 72 4.11 3.54 10.12
C VAL A 72 3.82 4.57 11.21
N SER A 73 4.15 5.83 10.95
CA SER A 73 3.90 6.94 11.86
C SER A 73 3.37 8.15 11.09
N LYS A 74 2.85 9.14 11.83
CA LYS A 74 2.35 10.39 11.23
C LYS A 74 3.41 11.20 10.47
N LYS A 75 4.69 11.00 10.78
CA LYS A 75 5.81 11.76 10.18
C LYS A 75 6.52 10.99 9.06
N GLN A 76 6.73 9.69 9.26
CA GLN A 76 7.37 8.84 8.26
C GLN A 76 6.93 7.38 8.40
N SER A 77 7.13 6.63 7.33
CA SER A 77 7.04 5.16 7.34
C SER A 77 8.38 4.56 6.94
N THR A 78 8.79 3.46 7.58
CA THR A 78 10.03 2.75 7.28
C THR A 78 9.77 1.28 7.07
N LEU A 79 10.40 0.71 6.05
CA LEU A 79 10.49 -0.72 5.81
C LEU A 79 11.96 -1.12 5.91
N THR A 80 12.26 -2.10 6.76
CA THR A 80 13.63 -2.59 6.96
C THR A 80 13.69 -4.09 6.72
N PHE A 81 14.55 -4.49 5.79
CA PHE A 81 14.94 -5.88 5.54
C PHE A 81 16.04 -6.26 6.54
N LYS A 82 16.03 -7.50 7.03
CA LYS A 82 16.99 -7.99 8.04
C LYS A 82 18.13 -8.78 7.41
#